data_AF-A0A6J1WRY1-F1
#
_entry.id   AF-A0A6J1WRY1-F1
#
_cell.length_a   1.000
_cell.length_b   1.000
_cell.length_c   1.000
_cell.angle_alpha   90.00
_cell.angle_beta   90.00
_cell.angle_gamma   90.00
#
_symmetry.space_group_name_H-M   'P 1'
#
loop_
_entity.id
_entity.type
_entity.pdbx_description
1 polymer ?
#
loop_
_entity_poly.entity_id
_entity_poly.type
_entity_poly.pdbx_seq_one_letter_code
_entity_poly.pdbx_strand_id
1 'polypeptide(L)'
;MMYTEDITKYIEIVTITEEDRQKEHSEMLNARKHMRHKCEWCALGYVVEDAYRMHMKVHSPDAGEYECDLCHSFLKRESMLYRHRLRHYRRYRCMLCLTLHKERDSAASHIMAQHAMTAFSCDMCGRQFKLVLHLPLTCQTSPLLALFFFHLSLFEKHTARLMVNGSPGVKKVKILKKP
;
A
#
# COMPACT_ATOMS: atom_id res chain seq x y z
N MET A 1 -4.97 -11.56 -21.62
CA MET A 1 -4.61 -11.31 -20.20
C MET A 1 -5.49 -12.21 -19.35
N MET A 2 -4.89 -13.22 -18.71
CA MET A 2 -5.58 -14.35 -18.09
C MET A 2 -6.07 -14.05 -16.66
N TYR A 3 -7.19 -13.35 -16.47
CA TYR A 3 -7.83 -13.31 -15.15
C TYR A 3 -9.35 -13.38 -15.28
N THR A 4 -9.94 -14.48 -14.84
CA THR A 4 -11.37 -14.79 -14.96
C THR A 4 -12.21 -14.25 -13.79
N GLU A 5 -11.60 -13.61 -12.80
CA GLU A 5 -12.31 -12.93 -11.71
C GLU A 5 -11.61 -11.62 -11.38
N ASP A 6 -12.38 -10.54 -11.23
CA ASP A 6 -11.87 -9.22 -10.91
C ASP A 6 -11.39 -9.19 -9.45
N ILE A 7 -10.11 -9.47 -9.23
CA ILE A 7 -9.43 -9.41 -7.92
C ILE A 7 -9.57 -8.02 -7.27
N THR A 8 -9.82 -6.98 -8.08
CA THR A 8 -9.90 -5.62 -7.57
C THR A 8 -11.12 -5.38 -6.68
N LYS A 9 -12.11 -6.29 -6.67
CA LYS A 9 -13.23 -6.30 -5.72
C LYS A 9 -12.80 -6.52 -4.26
N TYR A 10 -11.59 -7.06 -4.02
CA TYR A 10 -11.04 -7.29 -2.68
C TYR A 10 -10.11 -6.16 -2.22
N ILE A 11 -10.09 -5.04 -2.94
CA ILE A 11 -9.26 -3.88 -2.62
C ILE A 11 -10.14 -2.72 -2.23
N GLU A 12 -10.04 -2.28 -0.99
CA GLU A 12 -10.70 -1.07 -0.50
C GLU A 12 -9.73 0.12 -0.53
N ILE A 13 -10.19 1.27 -1.01
CA ILE A 13 -9.41 2.50 -0.94
C ILE A 13 -9.65 3.15 0.41
N VAL A 14 -8.58 3.38 1.16
CA VAL A 14 -8.65 3.99 2.48
C VAL A 14 -7.71 5.18 2.57
N THR A 15 -8.04 6.13 3.42
CA THR A 15 -7.19 7.28 3.74
C THR A 15 -6.56 7.07 5.11
N ILE A 16 -5.23 7.12 5.19
CA ILE A 16 -4.52 7.06 6.47
C ILE A 16 -4.49 8.43 7.14
N THR A 17 -4.20 8.44 8.44
CA THR A 17 -4.05 9.67 9.20
C THR A 17 -2.73 10.37 8.88
N GLU A 18 -2.60 11.63 9.31
CA GLU A 18 -1.33 12.36 9.20
C GLU A 18 -0.23 11.71 10.06
N GLU A 19 -0.59 11.16 11.22
CA GLU A 19 0.31 10.44 12.12
C GLU A 19 0.86 9.18 11.46
N ASP A 20 -0.01 8.38 10.86
CA ASP A 20 0.39 7.19 10.10
C ASP A 20 1.32 7.54 8.93
N ARG A 21 1.03 8.65 8.23
CA ARG A 21 1.87 9.13 7.12
C ARG A 21 3.27 9.51 7.61
N GLN A 22 3.37 10.23 8.72
CA GLN A 22 4.65 10.63 9.33
C GLN A 22 5.43 9.42 9.84
N LYS A 23 4.72 8.46 10.46
CA LYS A 23 5.31 7.19 10.87
C LYS A 23 5.88 6.43 9.67
N GLU A 24 5.11 6.23 8.61
CA GLU A 24 5.59 5.59 7.38
C GLU A 24 6.80 6.32 6.78
N HIS A 25 6.80 7.66 6.80
CA HIS A 25 7.91 8.47 6.29
C HIS A 25 9.20 8.22 7.08
N SER A 26 9.12 8.26 8.41
CA SER A 26 10.29 8.00 9.28
C SER A 26 10.79 6.57 9.16
N GLU A 27 9.89 5.58 9.06
CA GLU A 27 10.24 4.19 8.80
C GLU A 27 10.93 4.02 7.45
N MET A 28 10.45 4.68 6.39
CA MET A 28 11.08 4.63 5.07
C MET A 28 12.50 5.20 5.06
N LEU A 29 12.75 6.29 5.78
CA LEU A 29 14.09 6.85 5.93
C LEU A 29 15.04 5.87 6.63
N ASN A 30 14.54 5.10 7.60
CA ASN A 30 15.35 4.20 8.42
C ASN A 30 15.52 2.79 7.84
N ALA A 31 14.52 2.26 7.12
CA ALA A 31 14.47 0.85 6.70
C ALA A 31 15.52 0.46 5.65
N ARG A 32 15.93 1.39 4.77
CA ARG A 32 16.77 1.05 3.60
C ARG A 32 18.25 1.26 3.87
N LYS A 33 18.92 0.26 4.46
CA LYS A 33 20.37 0.27 4.76
C LYS A 33 21.26 0.40 3.51
N HIS A 34 20.87 -0.20 2.38
CA HIS A 34 21.65 -0.17 1.14
C HIS A 34 21.48 1.12 0.31
N MET A 35 20.54 2.00 0.70
CA MET A 35 20.35 3.28 0.00
C MET A 35 21.27 4.32 0.62
N ARG A 36 22.28 4.74 -0.15
CA ARG A 36 23.28 5.73 0.28
C ARG A 36 22.75 7.16 0.22
N HIS A 37 21.83 7.44 -0.70
CA HIS A 37 21.25 8.76 -0.87
C HIS A 37 19.76 8.70 -0.59
N LYS A 38 19.29 9.44 0.41
CA LYS A 38 17.89 9.45 0.85
C LYS A 38 17.35 10.86 0.75
N CYS A 39 16.18 11.01 0.17
CA CYS A 39 15.47 12.28 0.13
C CYS A 39 14.71 12.46 1.45
N GLU A 40 15.05 13.50 2.20
CA GLU A 40 14.39 13.84 3.47
C GLU A 40 12.95 14.36 3.27
N TRP A 41 12.62 14.88 2.08
CA TRP A 41 11.28 15.40 1.81
C TRP A 41 10.25 14.33 1.48
N CYS A 42 10.64 13.25 0.79
CA CYS A 42 9.70 12.20 0.36
C CYS A 42 10.09 10.77 0.82
N ALA A 43 11.17 10.63 1.59
CA ALA A 43 11.71 9.38 2.08
C ALA A 43 12.09 8.34 0.99
N LEU A 44 12.23 8.78 -0.27
CA LEU A 44 12.75 7.94 -1.35
C LEU A 44 14.27 7.76 -1.21
N GLY A 45 14.73 6.52 -1.37
CA GLY A 45 16.14 6.16 -1.30
C GLY A 45 16.68 5.68 -2.64
N TYR A 46 17.94 6.03 -2.91
CA TYR A 46 18.68 5.73 -4.14
C TYR A 46 20.04 5.13 -3.80
N VAL A 47 20.45 4.13 -4.58
CA VAL A 47 21.78 3.50 -4.46
C VAL A 47 22.86 4.34 -5.16
N VAL A 48 22.46 5.02 -6.24
CA VAL A 48 23.33 5.78 -7.14
C VAL A 48 23.07 7.27 -6.96
N GLU A 49 24.14 8.06 -6.86
CA GLU A 49 24.07 9.51 -6.65
C GLU A 49 23.37 10.24 -7.79
N ASP A 50 23.65 9.88 -9.04
CA ASP A 50 23.05 10.54 -10.21
C ASP A 50 21.52 10.38 -10.24
N ALA A 51 21.01 9.22 -9.82
CA ALA A 51 19.57 8.99 -9.69
C ALA A 51 18.97 9.89 -8.59
N TYR A 52 19.69 10.07 -7.48
CA TYR A 52 19.28 11.01 -6.43
C TYR A 52 19.31 12.46 -6.91
N ARG A 53 20.38 12.90 -7.58
CA ARG A 53 20.47 14.27 -8.14
C ARG A 53 19.38 14.54 -9.16
N MET A 54 19.08 13.57 -10.03
CA MET A 54 17.98 13.67 -10.97
C MET A 54 16.64 13.77 -10.24
N HIS A 55 16.44 12.97 -9.19
CA HIS A 55 15.25 13.05 -8.36
C HIS A 55 15.10 14.42 -7.70
N MET A 56 16.17 15.01 -7.15
CA MET A 56 16.09 16.31 -6.46
C MET A 56 15.58 17.44 -7.37
N LYS A 57 15.69 17.30 -8.71
CA LYS A 57 15.08 18.25 -9.65
C LYS A 57 13.56 18.36 -9.49
N VAL A 58 12.86 17.30 -9.06
CA VAL A 58 11.40 17.35 -8.84
C VAL A 58 11.01 18.25 -7.67
N HIS A 59 11.98 18.62 -6.83
CA HIS A 59 11.80 19.52 -5.70
C HIS A 59 12.41 20.90 -5.96
N SER A 60 12.96 21.15 -7.15
CA SER A 60 13.34 22.49 -7.59
C SER A 60 12.10 23.23 -8.10
N PRO A 61 11.99 24.55 -7.87
CA PRO A 61 11.00 25.40 -8.53
C PRO A 61 11.01 25.26 -10.07
N ASP A 62 12.12 24.85 -10.68
CA ASP A 62 12.21 24.62 -12.13
C ASP A 62 11.32 23.46 -12.64
N ALA A 63 10.88 22.55 -11.75
CA ALA A 63 10.05 21.42 -12.15
C ALA A 63 8.58 21.78 -12.38
N GLY A 64 8.11 22.91 -11.85
CA GLY A 64 6.75 23.40 -12.06
C GLY A 64 6.35 24.52 -11.10
N GLU A 65 5.14 25.03 -11.27
CA GLU A 65 4.65 26.20 -10.52
C GLU A 65 3.95 25.83 -9.21
N TYR A 66 3.53 24.56 -9.05
CA TYR A 66 2.68 24.12 -7.95
C TYR A 66 3.44 23.22 -6.97
N GLU A 67 3.75 23.73 -5.79
CA GLU A 67 4.48 23.00 -4.75
C GLU A 67 3.54 22.14 -3.87
N CYS A 68 3.96 20.92 -3.53
CA CYS A 68 3.32 20.10 -2.52
C CYS A 68 3.80 20.44 -1.11
N ASP A 69 2.86 20.78 -0.23
CA ASP A 69 3.05 21.08 1.19
C ASP A 69 3.61 19.93 2.04
N LEU A 70 3.52 18.68 1.56
CA LEU A 70 3.91 17.49 2.33
C LEU A 70 5.30 16.96 1.99
N CYS A 71 5.82 17.27 0.81
CA CYS A 71 7.11 16.77 0.35
C CYS A 71 7.86 17.73 -0.58
N HIS A 72 7.45 19.00 -0.69
CA HIS A 72 8.11 20.03 -1.48
C HIS A 72 8.35 19.67 -2.96
N SER A 73 7.55 18.76 -3.52
CA SER A 73 7.65 18.43 -4.94
C SER A 73 6.88 19.48 -5.75
N PHE A 74 7.47 19.93 -6.85
CA PHE A 74 6.85 20.86 -7.78
C PHE A 74 6.18 20.12 -8.94
N LEU A 75 4.95 20.54 -9.26
CA LEU A 75 4.10 19.98 -10.29
C LEU A 75 3.76 21.08 -11.31
N LYS A 76 3.64 20.71 -12.58
CA LYS A 76 3.36 21.65 -13.68
C LYS A 76 1.91 22.17 -13.74
N ARG A 77 0.98 21.52 -13.02
CA ARG A 77 -0.46 21.83 -13.07
C ARG A 77 -1.10 21.55 -11.71
N GLU A 78 -2.10 22.34 -11.36
CA GLU A 78 -2.88 22.17 -10.13
C GLU A 78 -3.53 20.78 -10.01
N SER A 79 -4.10 20.26 -11.11
CA SER A 79 -4.71 18.92 -11.12
C SER A 79 -3.71 17.79 -10.83
N MET A 80 -2.44 17.98 -11.22
CA MET A 80 -1.36 17.04 -10.91
C MET A 80 -0.99 17.13 -9.43
N LEU A 81 -0.94 18.33 -8.85
CA LEU A 81 -0.73 18.53 -7.42
C LEU A 81 -1.85 17.87 -6.60
N TYR A 82 -3.12 18.08 -6.98
CA TYR A 82 -4.26 17.45 -6.29
C TYR A 82 -4.13 15.93 -6.27
N ARG A 83 -3.87 15.30 -7.42
CA ARG A 83 -3.67 13.84 -7.50
C ARG A 83 -2.42 13.38 -6.75
N HIS A 84 -1.34 14.14 -6.80
CA HIS A 84 -0.12 13.87 -6.04
C HIS A 84 -0.41 13.86 -4.54
N ARG A 85 -1.15 14.85 -4.04
CA ARG A 85 -1.51 14.98 -2.62
C ARG A 85 -2.34 13.81 -2.13
N LEU A 86 -3.25 13.30 -2.96
CA LEU A 86 -4.02 12.08 -2.63
C LEU A 86 -3.11 10.88 -2.36
N ARG A 87 -1.98 10.73 -3.07
CA ARG A 87 -1.06 9.60 -2.88
C ARG A 87 -0.38 9.58 -1.50
N HIS A 88 -0.24 10.73 -0.85
CA HIS A 88 0.32 10.80 0.50
C HIS A 88 -0.57 10.06 1.52
N TYR A 89 -1.90 10.15 1.37
CA TYR A 89 -2.87 9.57 2.30
C TYR A 89 -3.57 8.30 1.79
N ARG A 90 -3.67 8.13 0.48
CA ARG A 90 -4.41 7.02 -0.11
C ARG A 90 -3.64 5.71 0.02
N ARG A 91 -4.27 4.70 0.60
CA ARG A 91 -3.78 3.31 0.65
C ARG A 91 -4.82 2.38 0.06
N TYR A 92 -4.36 1.18 -0.27
CA TYR A 92 -5.15 0.10 -0.83
C TYR A 92 -5.14 -1.03 0.19
N ARG A 93 -6.28 -1.22 0.85
CA ARG A 93 -6.48 -2.23 1.88
C ARG A 93 -6.89 -3.55 1.22
N CYS A 94 -6.19 -4.61 1.56
CA CYS A 94 -6.64 -5.97 1.26
C CYS A 94 -7.81 -6.32 2.18
N MET A 95 -9.00 -6.60 1.63
CA MET A 95 -10.17 -6.93 2.43
C MET A 95 -10.12 -8.34 3.05
N LEU A 96 -9.11 -9.14 2.70
CA LEU A 96 -8.95 -10.52 3.18
C LEU A 96 -8.10 -10.60 4.46
N CYS A 97 -7.13 -9.70 4.63
CA CYS A 97 -6.23 -9.68 5.79
C CYS A 97 -5.93 -8.27 6.33
N LEU A 98 -6.61 -7.24 5.81
CA LEU A 98 -6.54 -5.84 6.22
C LEU A 98 -5.18 -5.15 6.03
N THR A 99 -4.23 -5.79 5.35
CA THR A 99 -2.92 -5.18 5.03
C THR A 99 -3.07 -3.97 4.11
N LEU A 100 -2.29 -2.93 4.39
CA LEU A 100 -2.28 -1.70 3.60
C LEU A 100 -1.12 -1.69 2.60
N HIS A 101 -1.43 -1.28 1.37
CA HIS A 101 -0.45 -1.09 0.31
C HIS A 101 -0.49 0.34 -0.22
N LYS A 102 0.67 0.87 -0.64
CA LYS A 102 0.77 2.23 -1.20
C LYS A 102 0.18 2.35 -2.61
N GLU A 103 0.14 1.24 -3.34
CA GLU A 103 -0.28 1.20 -4.74
C GLU A 103 -1.29 0.07 -4.99
N ARG A 104 -2.19 0.27 -5.96
CA ARG A 104 -3.23 -0.70 -6.32
C ARG A 104 -2.61 -2.02 -6.77
N ASP A 105 -1.58 -1.94 -7.61
CA ASP A 105 -0.92 -3.10 -8.20
C ASP A 105 -0.15 -3.89 -7.13
N SER A 106 0.37 -3.22 -6.10
CA SER A 106 0.96 -3.88 -4.93
C SER A 106 -0.11 -4.65 -4.13
N ALA A 107 -1.30 -4.09 -3.92
CA ALA A 107 -2.40 -4.81 -3.26
C ALA A 107 -2.90 -5.99 -4.12
N ALA A 108 -3.04 -5.81 -5.43
CA ALA A 108 -3.44 -6.88 -6.34
C ALA A 108 -2.41 -8.02 -6.36
N SER A 109 -1.12 -7.68 -6.43
CA SER A 109 -0.03 -8.66 -6.37
C SER A 109 0.02 -9.37 -5.03
N HIS A 110 -0.24 -8.65 -3.93
CA HIS A 110 -0.37 -9.26 -2.60
C HIS A 110 -1.53 -10.26 -2.57
N ILE A 111 -2.71 -9.90 -3.10
CA ILE A 111 -3.85 -10.83 -3.15
C ILE A 111 -3.50 -12.06 -3.98
N MET A 112 -2.86 -11.88 -5.13
CA MET A 112 -2.42 -13.00 -5.96
C MET A 112 -1.39 -13.90 -5.25
N ALA A 113 -0.44 -13.31 -4.53
CA ALA A 113 0.64 -14.07 -3.91
C ALA A 113 0.26 -14.69 -2.56
N GLN A 114 -0.73 -14.16 -1.85
CA GLN A 114 -1.07 -14.58 -0.49
C GLN A 114 -2.45 -15.24 -0.39
N HIS A 115 -3.38 -14.91 -1.28
CA HIS A 115 -4.77 -15.35 -1.20
C HIS A 115 -5.25 -16.11 -2.44
N ALA A 116 -4.59 -15.94 -3.59
CA ALA A 116 -4.83 -16.78 -4.75
C ALA A 116 -3.99 -18.06 -4.64
N MET A 117 -4.67 -19.20 -4.59
CA MET A 117 -4.00 -20.48 -4.74
C MET A 117 -3.85 -20.75 -6.23
N THR A 118 -2.72 -21.34 -6.63
CA THR A 118 -2.66 -22.08 -7.90
C THR A 118 -3.84 -23.06 -7.92
N ALA A 119 -4.62 -23.03 -9.00
CA ALA A 119 -5.93 -23.66 -9.10
C ALA A 119 -5.96 -25.06 -8.47
N PHE A 120 -6.73 -25.24 -7.38
CA PHE A 120 -6.84 -26.53 -6.71
C PHE A 120 -8.05 -27.27 -7.27
N SER A 121 -7.86 -28.49 -7.79
CA SER A 121 -8.96 -29.38 -8.13
C SER A 121 -9.44 -30.09 -6.86
N CYS A 122 -10.70 -29.89 -6.52
CA CYS A 122 -11.37 -30.65 -5.49
C CYS A 122 -11.57 -32.11 -5.95
N ASP A 123 -10.88 -33.08 -5.36
CA ASP A 123 -11.02 -34.49 -5.75
C ASP A 123 -12.43 -35.06 -5.46
N MET A 124 -13.19 -34.42 -4.58
CA MET A 124 -14.56 -34.82 -4.25
C MET A 124 -15.63 -34.26 -5.19
N CYS A 125 -15.29 -33.24 -5.96
CA CYS A 125 -16.28 -32.49 -6.75
C CYS A 125 -15.78 -32.06 -8.13
N GLY A 126 -14.52 -32.35 -8.49
CA GLY A 126 -13.88 -32.06 -9.77
C GLY A 126 -13.68 -30.58 -10.10
N ARG A 127 -14.09 -29.65 -9.22
CA ARG A 127 -14.05 -28.20 -9.50
C ARG A 127 -12.68 -27.62 -9.20
N GLN A 128 -12.23 -26.71 -10.06
CA GLN A 128 -10.99 -25.95 -9.89
C GLN A 128 -11.30 -24.61 -9.22
N PHE A 129 -10.61 -24.30 -8.12
CA PHE A 129 -10.77 -23.04 -7.39
C PHE A 129 -9.46 -22.27 -7.34
N LYS A 130 -9.51 -20.95 -7.62
CA LYS A 130 -8.33 -20.08 -7.69
C LYS A 130 -8.16 -19.17 -6.46
N LEU A 131 -9.19 -19.00 -5.62
CA LEU A 131 -9.11 -18.28 -4.35
C LEU A 131 -9.75 -19.10 -3.23
N VAL A 132 -9.22 -18.95 -2.01
CA VAL A 132 -9.70 -19.63 -0.78
C VAL A 132 -11.20 -19.42 -0.55
N LEU A 133 -11.73 -18.25 -0.93
CA LEU A 133 -13.15 -17.89 -0.77
C LEU A 133 -14.12 -18.66 -1.68
N HIS A 134 -13.63 -19.35 -2.71
CA HIS A 134 -14.50 -20.13 -3.60
C HIS A 134 -14.59 -21.62 -3.21
N LEU A 135 -13.91 -22.05 -2.14
CA LEU A 135 -14.04 -23.43 -1.64
C LEU A 135 -15.30 -23.59 -0.77
N PRO A 136 -16.26 -24.45 -1.15
CA PRO A 136 -17.36 -24.81 -0.25
C PRO A 136 -16.81 -25.46 1.03
N LEU A 137 -17.51 -25.28 2.16
CA LEU A 137 -17.13 -25.79 3.50
C LEU A 137 -16.76 -27.28 3.51
N THR A 138 -17.38 -28.06 2.62
CA THR A 138 -17.13 -29.49 2.42
C THR A 138 -15.73 -29.83 1.88
N CYS A 139 -14.97 -28.85 1.39
CA CYS A 139 -13.62 -29.00 0.84
C CYS A 139 -12.52 -28.35 1.68
N GLN A 140 -12.88 -27.64 2.75
CA GLN A 140 -11.93 -26.95 3.63
C GLN A 140 -11.20 -27.92 4.59
N THR A 141 -11.61 -29.18 4.65
CA THR A 141 -11.03 -30.24 5.49
C THR A 141 -9.91 -31.04 4.81
N SER A 142 -9.49 -30.64 3.59
CA SER A 142 -8.35 -31.27 2.92
C SER A 142 -7.06 -31.08 3.75
N PRO A 143 -6.31 -32.17 4.07
CA PRO A 143 -5.06 -32.10 4.84
C PRO A 143 -3.99 -31.18 4.24
N LEU A 144 -4.10 -30.86 2.95
CA LEU A 144 -3.16 -29.98 2.23
C LEU A 144 -3.33 -28.48 2.58
N LEU A 145 -4.48 -28.07 3.12
CA LEU A 145 -4.73 -26.70 3.59
C LEU A 145 -4.13 -26.42 4.99
N ALA A 146 -3.86 -27.46 5.78
CA ALA A 146 -3.37 -27.34 7.16
C ALA A 146 -1.95 -26.75 7.26
N LEU A 147 -1.11 -26.93 6.23
CA LEU A 147 0.26 -26.40 6.20
C LEU A 147 0.31 -24.87 5.98
N PHE A 148 -0.74 -24.27 5.41
CA PHE A 148 -0.80 -22.81 5.19
C PHE A 148 -1.29 -22.02 6.43
N PHE A 149 -2.17 -22.60 7.25
CA PHE A 149 -2.56 -21.99 8.53
C PHE A 149 -1.38 -21.88 9.52
N PHE A 150 -0.35 -22.73 9.37
CA PHE A 150 0.87 -22.67 10.18
C PHE A 150 1.76 -21.46 9.86
N HIS A 151 1.66 -20.88 8.66
CA HIS A 151 2.44 -19.69 8.30
C HIS A 151 1.75 -18.38 8.72
N LEU A 152 0.41 -18.34 8.73
CA LEU A 152 -0.35 -17.19 9.26
C LEU A 152 -0.15 -17.00 10.77
N SER A 153 -0.07 -18.09 11.53
CA SER A 153 0.14 -18.06 12.99
C SER A 153 1.55 -17.62 13.42
N LEU A 154 2.54 -17.62 12.51
CA LEU A 154 3.84 -16.98 12.73
C LEU A 154 3.84 -15.47 12.44
N PHE A 155 2.92 -14.99 11.60
CA PHE A 155 2.81 -13.57 11.24
C PHE A 155 1.97 -12.75 12.23
N GLU A 156 0.99 -13.37 12.91
CA GLU A 156 0.21 -12.73 13.99
C GLU A 156 1.08 -12.30 15.18
N LYS A 157 2.21 -12.98 15.43
CA LYS A 157 3.12 -12.63 16.53
C LYS A 157 3.83 -11.28 16.33
N HIS A 158 3.88 -10.75 15.11
CA HIS A 158 4.58 -9.49 14.81
C HIS A 158 3.67 -8.26 14.75
N THR A 159 2.35 -8.41 14.66
CA THR A 159 1.41 -7.28 14.48
C THR A 159 0.57 -6.96 15.72
N ALA A 160 0.57 -7.83 16.74
CA ALA A 160 -0.23 -7.69 17.96
C ALA A 160 0.14 -6.53 18.90
N ARG A 161 1.01 -5.57 18.51
CA ARG A 161 1.49 -4.54 19.45
C ARG A 161 0.86 -3.15 19.34
N LEU A 162 -0.02 -2.83 18.39
CA LEU A 162 -0.53 -1.45 18.29
C LEU A 162 -2.02 -1.39 17.91
N MET A 163 -2.88 -1.57 18.91
CA MET A 163 -4.25 -1.03 18.90
C MET A 163 -4.50 -0.28 20.20
N VAL A 164 -4.51 1.05 20.16
CA VAL A 164 -5.12 1.89 21.21
C VAL A 164 -5.66 3.19 20.60
N ASN A 165 -6.99 3.24 20.50
CA ASN A 165 -7.93 4.34 20.78
C ASN A 165 -7.83 5.73 20.10
N GLY A 166 -9.00 6.20 19.64
CA GLY A 166 -9.50 7.53 19.99
C GLY A 166 -9.86 8.47 18.84
N SER A 167 -11.14 8.52 18.46
CA SER A 167 -11.81 9.73 17.93
C SER A 167 -11.63 10.90 18.94
N PRO A 168 -11.62 12.22 18.60
CA PRO A 168 -12.58 12.88 17.69
C PRO A 168 -12.06 14.14 16.92
N GLY A 169 -12.93 14.72 16.07
CA GLY A 169 -12.99 16.19 15.91
C GLY A 169 -12.45 16.78 14.61
N VAL A 170 -13.25 16.73 13.54
CA VAL A 170 -12.98 17.45 12.29
C VAL A 170 -13.14 18.97 12.51
N LYS A 171 -12.03 19.73 12.45
CA LYS A 171 -12.06 21.19 12.28
C LYS A 171 -11.69 21.53 10.83
N LYS A 172 -12.65 22.09 10.08
CA LYS A 172 -12.44 22.70 8.75
C LYS A 172 -11.63 23.99 8.91
N VAL A 173 -10.51 24.18 8.22
CA VAL A 173 -9.93 25.53 8.03
C VAL A 173 -9.20 25.72 6.67
N LYS A 174 -9.72 26.71 5.94
CA LYS A 174 -9.19 27.70 4.98
C LYS A 174 -8.00 27.36 4.06
N ILE A 175 -8.31 27.43 2.76
CA ILE A 175 -7.41 27.65 1.64
C ILE A 175 -6.98 29.13 1.65
N LEU A 176 -5.68 29.40 1.74
CA LEU A 176 -5.11 30.72 1.52
C LEU A 176 -4.35 30.70 0.19
N LYS A 177 -4.90 31.39 -0.82
CA LYS A 177 -4.12 31.92 -1.94
C LYS A 177 -3.25 33.04 -1.38
N LYS A 178 -1.95 33.04 -1.68
CA LYS A 178 -1.12 34.25 -1.57
C LYS A 178 -1.06 34.94 -2.95
N PRO A 179 -0.92 36.28 -2.95
CA PRO A 179 -1.29 37.18 -4.04
C PRO A 179 -0.44 37.01 -5.30
#